data_AF-A0A8J6NFN4-F1
#
_entry.id   AF-A0A8J6NFN4-F1
#
_cell.length_a   1.000
_cell.length_b   1.000
_cell.length_c   1.000
_cell.angle_alpha   90.00
_cell.angle_beta   90.00
_cell.angle_gamma   90.00
#
_symmetry.space_group_name_H-M   'P 1'
#
loop_
_entity.id
_entity.type
_entity.pdbx_description
1 polymer ?
#
loop_
_entity_poly.entity_id
_entity_poly.type
_entity_poly.pdbx_seq_one_letter_code
_entity_poly.pdbx_strand_id
1 'polypeptide(L)'
;MAVHIRNILFAGTESLEISPGRWTDTFLYPISYNHSLPPWDYGRAVRTKINTLAKYRRGASLWIQVESPGRWYWEEVKSALYGLPLATAITRRDTRPVLTDFSFIPRTFIKPSPGAPAAESWQPFDMADEEIQALRVLARIKTGYTSEVSSLTGYSVWKARRILRDLHKKELIVFHEEPPKEQDERKSFYPFWSVKRKGVSLALRSWGIPKGANFTAYRERRNPKDGRHRRTSRLWIASLRRAWSGAEIWTGWSEVQIPGLRTAPDALAWGKLNGHETLFWLEVEGGGTSGRVIMQRSAKRFRKAILYAEEHDLHLVFALLAKPWAGRAARLAFVGVPENIAVVVADWKGFGALPIPQWKRVVFGRGLKH
;
A
#
# COMPACT_ATOMS: atom_id res chain seq x y z
N MET A 1 20.87 14.91 -6.52
CA MET A 1 20.86 14.46 -7.93
C MET A 1 20.88 12.94 -7.95
N ALA A 2 20.14 12.30 -8.85
CA ALA A 2 20.14 10.84 -8.97
C ALA A 2 21.52 10.33 -9.40
N VAL A 3 21.87 9.13 -8.94
CA VAL A 3 23.15 8.47 -9.26
C VAL A 3 22.93 7.03 -9.69
N HIS A 4 23.92 6.42 -10.34
CA HIS A 4 23.83 5.03 -10.75
C HIS A 4 25.03 4.16 -10.35
N ILE A 5 24.75 2.87 -10.15
CA ILE A 5 25.74 1.79 -10.06
C ILE A 5 25.29 0.66 -10.98
N ARG A 6 26.04 0.38 -12.06
CA ARG A 6 25.78 -0.73 -13.01
C ARG A 6 24.27 -0.87 -13.37
N ASN A 7 23.66 0.22 -13.82
CA ASN A 7 22.24 0.34 -14.22
C ASN A 7 21.20 0.35 -13.09
N ILE A 8 21.63 0.46 -11.83
CA ILE A 8 20.75 0.67 -10.68
C ILE A 8 20.78 2.13 -10.28
N LEU A 9 19.60 2.75 -10.24
CA LEU A 9 19.42 4.15 -9.86
C LEU A 9 19.21 4.30 -8.35
N PHE A 10 19.81 5.31 -7.76
CA PHE A 10 19.54 5.79 -6.40
C PHE A 10 19.16 7.27 -6.45
N ALA A 11 18.43 7.75 -5.45
CA ALA A 11 17.99 9.15 -5.41
C ALA A 11 19.17 10.13 -5.24
N GLY A 12 20.28 9.64 -4.70
CA GLY A 12 21.55 10.34 -4.55
C GLY A 12 22.52 9.56 -3.68
N THR A 13 23.63 10.20 -3.35
CA THR A 13 24.63 9.74 -2.40
C THR A 13 25.03 10.87 -1.48
N GLU A 14 25.37 10.54 -0.25
CA GLU A 14 25.88 11.47 0.75
C GLU A 14 27.04 10.83 1.50
N SER A 15 28.03 11.65 1.87
CA SER A 15 29.05 11.26 2.83
C SER A 15 28.62 11.75 4.20
N LEU A 16 28.19 10.83 5.07
CA LEU A 16 27.76 11.19 6.42
C LEU A 16 28.95 11.09 7.37
N GLU A 17 29.21 12.15 8.11
CA GLU A 17 30.16 12.10 9.22
C GLU A 17 29.46 11.48 10.43
N ILE A 18 29.79 10.22 10.73
CA ILE A 18 29.14 9.46 11.82
C ILE A 18 29.95 9.49 13.12
N SER A 19 31.22 9.92 13.04
CA SER A 19 32.08 10.29 14.15
C SER A 19 33.15 11.26 13.62
N PRO A 20 33.80 12.07 14.48
CA PRO A 20 34.74 13.10 14.02
C PRO A 20 35.81 12.53 13.07
N GLY A 21 35.87 13.06 11.85
CA GLY A 21 36.82 12.64 10.81
C GLY A 21 36.52 11.28 10.16
N ARG A 22 35.35 10.69 10.41
CA ARG A 22 34.95 9.37 9.89
C ARG A 22 33.65 9.47 9.09
N TRP A 23 33.80 9.23 7.79
CA TRP A 23 32.76 9.43 6.79
C TRP A 23 32.24 8.10 6.24
N THR A 24 30.95 7.99 5.97
CA THR A 24 30.36 6.87 5.24
C THR A 24 30.28 7.15 3.74
N ASP A 25 30.04 6.10 2.95
CA ASP A 25 29.59 6.21 1.56
C ASP A 25 28.12 5.78 1.49
N THR A 26 27.19 6.72 1.62
CA THR A 26 25.77 6.40 1.87
C THR A 26 24.90 6.70 0.67
N PHE A 27 24.13 5.71 0.22
CA PHE A 27 23.18 5.84 -0.89
C PHE A 27 21.78 6.15 -0.37
N LEU A 28 21.06 7.02 -1.07
CA LEU A 28 19.72 7.47 -0.66
C LEU A 28 18.61 6.65 -1.34
N TYR A 29 17.64 6.23 -0.54
CA TYR A 29 16.43 5.53 -1.00
C TYR A 29 15.18 6.10 -0.31
N PRO A 30 14.49 7.08 -0.93
CA PRO A 30 13.27 7.66 -0.37
C PRO A 30 12.07 6.72 -0.55
N ILE A 31 11.26 6.63 0.50
CA ILE A 31 9.99 5.91 0.57
C ILE A 31 8.93 6.91 1.00
N SER A 32 7.76 6.88 0.35
CA SER A 32 6.62 7.70 0.76
C SER A 32 5.38 6.83 0.82
N TYR A 33 4.56 7.02 1.86
CA TYR A 33 3.25 6.38 1.99
C TYR A 33 2.33 6.65 0.78
N ASN A 34 2.58 7.76 0.07
CA ASN A 34 1.89 8.11 -1.15
C ASN A 34 2.34 7.29 -2.36
N HIS A 35 3.35 6.44 -2.31
CA HIS A 35 3.79 5.67 -3.49
C HIS A 35 2.90 4.48 -3.85
N SER A 36 1.74 4.32 -3.21
CA SER A 36 0.77 3.24 -3.47
C SER A 36 1.33 1.82 -3.28
N LEU A 37 2.53 1.66 -2.72
CA LEU A 37 3.11 0.36 -2.37
C LEU A 37 2.88 0.09 -0.87
N PRO A 38 2.39 -1.10 -0.46
CA PRO A 38 2.27 -1.44 0.95
C PRO A 38 3.65 -1.46 1.61
N PRO A 39 3.75 -1.15 2.91
CA PRO A 39 5.04 -1.01 3.58
C PRO A 39 5.91 -2.28 3.47
N TRP A 40 5.28 -3.46 3.50
CA TRP A 40 5.95 -4.76 3.43
C TRP A 40 6.62 -5.08 2.09
N ASP A 41 6.09 -4.53 1.00
CA ASP A 41 6.59 -4.84 -0.34
C ASP A 41 7.91 -4.12 -0.65
N TYR A 42 8.29 -3.10 0.15
CA TYR A 42 9.59 -2.44 0.05
C TYR A 42 10.75 -3.37 0.35
N GLY A 43 10.58 -4.34 1.25
CA GLY A 43 11.60 -5.35 1.54
C GLY A 43 12.11 -6.02 0.27
N ARG A 44 11.20 -6.39 -0.63
CA ARG A 44 11.55 -6.98 -1.93
C ARG A 44 12.14 -5.95 -2.88
N ALA A 45 11.55 -4.75 -2.96
CA ALA A 45 12.02 -3.70 -3.85
C ALA A 45 13.48 -3.30 -3.58
N VAL A 46 13.83 -3.08 -2.31
CA VAL A 46 15.19 -2.68 -1.92
C VAL A 46 16.18 -3.82 -2.14
N ARG A 47 15.81 -5.08 -1.84
CA ARG A 47 16.68 -6.26 -2.08
C ARG A 47 17.08 -6.43 -3.55
N THR A 48 16.32 -5.91 -4.51
CA THR A 48 16.73 -5.92 -5.93
C THR A 48 18.01 -5.12 -6.21
N LYS A 49 18.39 -4.20 -5.31
CA LYS A 49 19.57 -3.32 -5.48
C LYS A 49 20.76 -3.70 -4.63
N ILE A 50 20.52 -4.23 -3.44
CA ILE A 50 21.53 -4.32 -2.38
C ILE A 50 22.74 -5.14 -2.82
N ASN A 51 22.51 -6.29 -3.46
CA ASN A 51 23.62 -7.17 -3.86
C ASN A 51 24.55 -6.49 -4.87
N THR A 52 23.98 -5.74 -5.82
CA THR A 52 24.76 -4.97 -6.79
C THR A 52 25.51 -3.83 -6.12
N LEU A 53 24.86 -3.11 -5.21
CA LEU A 53 25.52 -2.03 -4.46
C LEU A 53 26.70 -2.56 -3.64
N ALA A 54 26.48 -3.62 -2.86
CA ALA A 54 27.51 -4.27 -2.05
C ALA A 54 28.69 -4.79 -2.90
N LYS A 55 28.40 -5.34 -4.09
CA LYS A 55 29.41 -5.86 -5.02
C LYS A 55 30.27 -4.76 -5.65
N TYR A 56 29.66 -3.68 -6.13
CA TYR A 56 30.36 -2.67 -6.94
C TYR A 56 30.81 -1.44 -6.16
N ARG A 57 30.31 -1.24 -4.93
CA ARG A 57 30.71 -0.15 -4.05
C ARG A 57 30.98 -0.69 -2.65
N ARG A 58 32.13 -1.37 -2.50
CA ARG A 58 32.49 -2.08 -1.26
C ARG A 58 32.58 -1.10 -0.08
N GLY A 59 31.78 -1.33 0.95
CA GLY A 59 31.70 -0.44 2.12
C GLY A 59 30.63 0.64 2.00
N ALA A 60 29.83 0.64 0.94
CA ALA A 60 28.64 1.46 0.86
C ALA A 60 27.67 1.13 2.01
N SER A 61 26.86 2.11 2.35
CA SER A 61 25.74 2.02 3.27
C SER A 61 24.48 2.55 2.59
N LEU A 62 23.33 2.29 3.17
CA LEU A 62 22.04 2.72 2.64
C LEU A 62 21.32 3.59 3.67
N TRP A 63 20.79 4.72 3.23
CA TRP A 63 19.90 5.54 4.03
C TRP A 63 18.50 5.55 3.39
N ILE A 64 17.56 4.98 4.13
CA ILE A 64 16.16 4.89 3.76
C ILE A 64 15.39 5.99 4.47
N GLN A 65 14.88 6.93 3.68
CA GLN A 65 14.16 8.10 4.14
C GLN A 65 12.67 7.85 4.00
N VAL A 66 11.95 7.65 5.11
CA VAL A 66 10.52 7.33 5.08
C VAL A 66 9.69 8.58 5.37
N GLU A 67 8.89 8.98 4.40
CA GLU A 67 7.83 9.96 4.55
C GLU A 67 6.54 9.24 4.97
N SER A 68 6.04 9.58 6.16
CA SER A 68 4.89 8.94 6.78
C SER A 68 4.25 9.89 7.78
N PRO A 69 2.93 10.16 7.70
CA PRO A 69 2.24 11.02 8.67
C PRO A 69 2.07 10.38 10.06
N GLY A 70 2.03 9.04 10.14
CA GLY A 70 1.97 8.30 11.40
C GLY A 70 3.18 7.38 11.63
N ARG A 71 3.19 6.68 12.75
CA ARG A 71 4.28 5.82 13.19
C ARG A 71 4.24 4.44 12.53
N TRP A 72 3.06 3.85 12.36
CA TRP A 72 2.89 2.47 11.93
C TRP A 72 3.57 2.18 10.59
N TYR A 73 3.31 3.01 9.57
CA TYR A 73 3.87 2.77 8.24
C TYR A 73 5.41 2.77 8.24
N TRP A 74 6.03 3.68 9.01
CA TRP A 74 7.49 3.70 9.17
C TRP A 74 8.02 2.45 9.87
N GLU A 75 7.35 1.98 10.93
CA GLU A 75 7.75 0.76 11.64
C GLU A 75 7.60 -0.48 10.78
N GLU A 76 6.54 -0.57 9.98
CA GLU A 76 6.35 -1.67 9.03
C GLU A 76 7.41 -1.69 7.93
N VAL A 77 7.78 -0.52 7.41
CA VAL A 77 8.91 -0.40 6.47
C VAL A 77 10.21 -0.85 7.15
N LYS A 78 10.45 -0.42 8.40
CA LYS A 78 11.63 -0.83 9.18
C LYS A 78 11.68 -2.35 9.38
N SER A 79 10.56 -2.96 9.78
CA SER A 79 10.41 -4.40 9.95
C SER A 79 10.65 -5.16 8.64
N ALA A 80 10.05 -4.71 7.53
CA ALA A 80 10.21 -5.33 6.22
C ALA A 80 11.66 -5.30 5.68
N LEU A 81 12.45 -4.34 6.16
CA LEU A 81 13.84 -4.10 5.78
C LEU A 81 14.83 -4.58 6.85
N TYR A 82 14.35 -5.34 7.84
CA TYR A 82 15.22 -6.00 8.80
C TYR A 82 16.09 -7.08 8.12
N GLY A 83 17.32 -7.25 8.62
CA GLY A 83 18.24 -8.28 8.14
C GLY A 83 18.77 -8.07 6.71
N LEU A 84 18.87 -6.83 6.25
CA LEU A 84 19.56 -6.53 4.99
C LEU A 84 21.08 -6.72 5.15
N PRO A 85 21.78 -7.29 4.14
CA PRO A 85 23.21 -7.58 4.20
C PRO A 85 24.09 -6.32 3.95
N LEU A 86 23.58 -5.14 4.28
CA LEU A 86 24.21 -3.84 4.06
C LEU A 86 23.89 -2.94 5.25
N ALA A 87 24.85 -2.15 5.71
CA ALA A 87 24.63 -1.21 6.81
C ALA A 87 23.56 -0.21 6.35
N THR A 88 22.39 -0.29 6.98
CA THR A 88 21.19 0.42 6.54
C THR A 88 20.63 1.22 7.70
N ALA A 89 20.52 2.54 7.52
CA ALA A 89 19.78 3.40 8.43
C ALA A 89 18.38 3.68 7.87
N ILE A 90 17.36 3.61 8.72
CA ILE A 90 15.96 3.84 8.34
C ILE A 90 15.39 4.92 9.25
N THR A 91 15.24 6.12 8.72
CA THR A 91 14.80 7.30 9.48
C THR A 91 13.56 7.91 8.84
N ARG A 92 12.93 8.84 9.56
CA ARG A 92 11.97 9.76 8.94
C ARG A 92 12.70 10.67 7.96
N ARG A 93 12.00 11.13 6.92
CA ARG A 93 12.58 11.89 5.80
C ARG A 93 13.49 13.05 6.23
N ASP A 94 13.12 13.77 7.29
CA ASP A 94 13.84 14.96 7.76
C ASP A 94 14.79 14.69 8.93
N THR A 95 15.05 13.41 9.23
CA THR A 95 15.96 13.00 10.31
C THR A 95 17.23 12.40 9.72
N ARG A 96 18.35 13.12 9.86
CA ARG A 96 19.67 12.64 9.43
C ARG A 96 20.11 11.49 10.35
N PRO A 97 20.60 10.37 9.81
CA PRO A 97 20.96 9.22 10.62
C PRO A 97 22.24 9.45 11.41
N VAL A 98 22.27 8.93 12.62
CA VAL A 98 23.48 8.81 13.46
C VAL A 98 23.99 7.36 13.44
N LEU A 99 25.17 7.12 14.02
CA LEU A 99 25.80 5.79 14.04
C LEU A 99 24.87 4.68 14.55
N THR A 100 24.08 4.96 15.59
CA THR A 100 23.15 4.00 16.21
C THR A 100 21.92 3.67 15.37
N ASP A 101 21.64 4.45 14.32
CA ASP A 101 20.50 4.19 13.43
C ASP A 101 20.80 3.09 12.40
N PHE A 102 22.07 2.78 12.16
CA PHE A 102 22.47 1.75 11.21
C PHE A 102 22.25 0.35 11.79
N SER A 103 21.75 -0.56 10.95
CA SER A 103 21.55 -1.98 11.28
C SER A 103 22.81 -2.69 11.83
N PHE A 104 23.99 -2.22 11.44
CA PHE A 104 25.29 -2.54 12.00
C PHE A 104 26.27 -1.43 11.62
N ILE A 105 27.44 -1.39 12.27
CA ILE A 105 28.44 -0.34 12.06
C ILE A 105 28.82 -0.26 10.56
N PRO A 106 28.53 0.86 9.88
CA PRO A 106 28.91 1.03 8.48
C PRO A 106 30.43 1.18 8.36
N ARG A 107 30.97 0.85 7.18
CA ARG A 107 32.38 1.11 6.90
C ARG A 107 32.61 2.61 6.83
N THR A 108 33.63 3.08 7.55
CA THR A 108 34.04 4.50 7.55
C THR A 108 35.32 4.73 6.79
N PHE A 109 35.46 5.94 6.25
CA PHE A 109 36.62 6.45 5.53
C PHE A 109 37.15 7.71 6.21
N ILE A 110 38.45 7.97 6.08
CA ILE A 110 39.12 9.16 6.65
C ILE A 110 38.82 10.45 5.88
N LYS A 111 38.19 10.34 4.71
CA LYS A 111 37.79 11.47 3.85
C LYS A 111 36.39 11.18 3.32
N PRO A 112 35.60 12.22 3.00
CA PRO A 112 34.33 12.07 2.30
C PRO A 112 34.48 11.23 1.02
N SER A 113 33.49 10.37 0.75
CA SER A 113 33.40 9.62 -0.50
C SER A 113 33.23 10.60 -1.68
N PRO A 114 33.89 10.38 -2.82
CA PRO A 114 33.76 11.23 -4.00
C PRO A 114 32.37 11.16 -4.67
N GLY A 115 31.40 10.45 -4.09
CA GLY A 115 30.07 10.22 -4.65
C GLY A 115 30.08 9.13 -5.73
N ALA A 116 28.90 8.88 -6.28
CA ALA A 116 28.69 7.96 -7.41
C ALA A 116 28.35 8.75 -8.69
N PRO A 117 28.55 8.17 -9.89
CA PRO A 117 28.27 8.85 -11.15
C PRO A 117 26.83 9.34 -11.24
N ALA A 118 26.67 10.57 -11.71
CA ALA A 118 25.37 11.18 -11.96
C ALA A 118 24.56 10.35 -12.95
N ALA A 119 23.25 10.28 -12.74
CA ALA A 119 22.34 9.58 -13.62
C ALA A 119 21.13 10.46 -13.93
N GLU A 120 20.57 10.25 -15.11
CA GLU A 120 19.25 10.79 -15.42
C GLU A 120 18.19 10.26 -14.45
N SER A 121 17.17 11.08 -14.20
CA SER A 121 16.03 10.66 -13.40
C SER A 121 15.37 9.41 -14.00
N TRP A 122 14.83 8.55 -13.14
CA TRP A 122 14.05 7.40 -13.59
C TRP A 122 12.70 7.84 -14.22
N GLN A 123 12.23 9.03 -13.86
CA GLN A 123 10.98 9.65 -14.29
C GLN A 123 11.21 10.42 -15.60
N PRO A 124 10.45 10.10 -16.66
CA PRO A 124 10.46 10.88 -17.89
C PRO A 124 10.10 12.35 -17.62
N PHE A 125 10.75 13.29 -18.31
CA PHE A 125 10.52 14.72 -18.14
C PHE A 125 9.07 15.15 -18.41
N ASP A 126 8.38 14.44 -19.31
CA ASP A 126 7.00 14.70 -19.71
C ASP A 126 5.94 14.03 -18.81
N MET A 127 6.35 13.42 -17.69
CA MET A 127 5.47 12.71 -16.78
C MET A 127 5.28 13.46 -15.46
N ALA A 128 4.02 13.81 -15.16
CA ALA A 128 3.64 14.39 -13.88
C ALA A 128 3.59 13.32 -12.78
N ASP A 129 3.84 13.74 -11.53
CA ASP A 129 3.80 12.84 -10.37
C ASP A 129 2.43 12.17 -10.20
N GLU A 130 1.34 12.85 -10.55
CA GLU A 130 0.01 12.26 -10.45
C GLU A 130 -0.25 11.17 -11.49
N GLU A 131 0.37 11.26 -12.67
CA GLU A 131 0.33 10.21 -13.68
C GLU A 131 1.11 8.98 -13.21
N ILE A 132 2.30 9.18 -12.62
CA ILE A 132 3.06 8.10 -11.98
C ILE A 132 2.23 7.45 -10.88
N GLN A 133 1.52 8.24 -10.09
CA GLN A 133 0.68 7.72 -9.02
C GLN A 133 -0.45 6.82 -9.53
N ALA A 134 -1.15 7.23 -10.60
CA ALA A 134 -2.15 6.39 -11.23
C ALA A 134 -1.53 5.12 -11.84
N LEU A 135 -0.33 5.20 -12.41
CA LEU A 135 0.40 4.03 -12.90
C LEU A 135 0.81 3.07 -11.79
N ARG A 136 1.25 3.56 -10.63
CA ARG A 136 1.57 2.74 -9.45
C ARG A 136 0.36 1.92 -9.00
N VAL A 137 -0.80 2.57 -8.92
CA VAL A 137 -2.07 1.88 -8.62
C VAL A 137 -2.37 0.81 -9.68
N LEU A 138 -2.37 1.17 -10.97
CA LEU A 138 -2.68 0.23 -12.05
C LEU A 138 -1.66 -0.91 -12.18
N ALA A 139 -0.39 -0.68 -11.87
CA ALA A 139 0.64 -1.72 -11.85
C ALA A 139 0.33 -2.81 -10.81
N ARG A 140 -0.27 -2.42 -9.66
CA ARG A 140 -0.71 -3.35 -8.62
C ARG A 140 -1.99 -4.06 -9.00
N ILE A 141 -3.01 -3.31 -9.42
CA ILE A 141 -4.37 -3.84 -9.62
C ILE A 141 -4.58 -4.46 -11.00
N LYS A 142 -3.62 -4.29 -11.93
CA LYS A 142 -3.56 -4.73 -13.34
C LYS A 142 -4.62 -4.12 -14.25
N THR A 143 -5.88 -4.23 -13.85
CA THR A 143 -7.04 -3.63 -14.50
C THR A 143 -7.89 -2.92 -13.47
N GLY A 144 -8.62 -1.88 -13.85
CA GLY A 144 -9.55 -1.24 -12.94
C GLY A 144 -10.43 -0.18 -13.58
N TYR A 145 -11.54 0.12 -12.91
CA TYR A 145 -12.42 1.21 -13.31
C TYR A 145 -11.86 2.57 -12.90
N THR A 146 -12.32 3.63 -13.56
CA THR A 146 -11.96 5.01 -13.20
C THR A 146 -12.23 5.30 -11.72
N SER A 147 -13.34 4.79 -11.16
CA SER A 147 -13.69 4.96 -9.74
C SER A 147 -12.78 4.18 -8.80
N GLU A 148 -12.31 2.99 -9.19
CA GLU A 148 -11.34 2.20 -8.41
C GLU A 148 -9.98 2.92 -8.36
N VAL A 149 -9.51 3.42 -9.51
CA VAL A 149 -8.26 4.20 -9.58
C VAL A 149 -8.38 5.49 -8.79
N SER A 150 -9.48 6.23 -8.93
CA SER A 150 -9.79 7.43 -8.14
C SER A 150 -9.76 7.14 -6.62
N SER A 151 -10.39 6.06 -6.17
CA SER A 151 -10.39 5.64 -4.76
C SER A 151 -8.98 5.40 -4.23
N LEU A 152 -8.18 4.61 -4.95
CA LEU A 152 -6.83 4.19 -4.53
C LEU A 152 -5.78 5.30 -4.65
N THR A 153 -5.93 6.21 -5.62
CA THR A 153 -5.06 7.38 -5.74
C THR A 153 -5.45 8.51 -4.80
N GLY A 154 -6.71 8.53 -4.34
CA GLY A 154 -7.30 9.64 -3.61
C GLY A 154 -7.66 10.86 -4.45
N TYR A 155 -7.63 10.75 -5.78
CA TYR A 155 -8.09 11.81 -6.67
C TYR A 155 -9.60 11.82 -6.82
N SER A 156 -10.16 12.97 -7.20
CA SER A 156 -11.54 13.03 -7.69
C SER A 156 -11.70 12.17 -8.95
N VAL A 157 -12.90 11.65 -9.19
CA VAL A 157 -13.20 10.82 -10.37
C VAL A 157 -12.87 11.55 -11.67
N TRP A 158 -13.13 12.86 -11.72
CA TRP A 158 -12.79 13.69 -12.88
C TRP A 158 -11.28 13.81 -13.09
N LYS A 159 -10.51 14.10 -12.03
CA LYS A 159 -9.04 14.19 -12.11
C LYS A 159 -8.44 12.83 -12.54
N ALA A 160 -8.92 11.73 -11.96
CA ALA A 160 -8.49 10.38 -12.35
C ALA A 160 -8.81 10.09 -13.83
N ARG A 161 -10.02 10.44 -14.31
CA ARG A 161 -10.39 10.27 -15.72
C ARG A 161 -9.46 11.02 -16.67
N ARG A 162 -9.13 12.28 -16.35
CA ARG A 162 -8.20 13.10 -17.14
C ARG A 162 -6.82 12.45 -17.21
N ILE A 163 -6.25 12.09 -16.06
CA ILE A 163 -4.95 11.42 -15.96
C ILE A 163 -4.93 10.10 -16.76
N LEU A 164 -5.98 9.28 -16.66
CA LEU A 164 -6.05 8.01 -17.38
C LEU A 164 -6.10 8.22 -18.91
N ARG A 165 -6.79 9.25 -19.39
CA ARG A 165 -6.78 9.62 -20.82
C ARG A 165 -5.38 10.04 -21.27
N ASP A 166 -4.66 10.83 -20.47
CA ASP A 166 -3.30 11.28 -20.80
C ASP A 166 -2.30 10.11 -20.80
N LEU A 167 -2.38 9.22 -19.82
CA LEU A 167 -1.63 7.96 -19.78
C LEU A 167 -1.93 7.05 -20.97
N HIS A 168 -3.17 7.06 -21.47
CA HIS A 168 -3.57 6.30 -22.65
C HIS A 168 -3.02 6.90 -23.94
N LYS A 169 -2.99 8.23 -24.08
CA LYS A 169 -2.31 8.93 -25.19
C LYS A 169 -0.81 8.63 -25.23
N LYS A 170 -0.17 8.55 -24.06
CA LYS A 170 1.24 8.09 -23.91
C LYS A 170 1.40 6.57 -24.11
N GLU A 171 0.28 5.89 -24.40
CA GLU A 171 0.14 4.46 -24.59
C GLU A 171 0.65 3.60 -23.42
N LEU A 172 0.77 4.16 -22.21
CA LEU A 172 1.22 3.43 -21.03
C LEU A 172 0.12 2.50 -20.49
N ILE A 173 -1.13 2.79 -20.85
CA ILE A 173 -2.32 2.02 -20.52
C ILE A 173 -3.23 1.86 -21.75
N VAL A 174 -4.21 0.96 -21.65
CA VAL A 174 -5.25 0.72 -22.66
C VAL A 174 -6.61 0.97 -22.03
N PHE A 175 -7.48 1.65 -22.77
CA PHE A 175 -8.90 1.73 -22.47
C PHE A 175 -9.64 0.61 -23.21
N HIS A 176 -10.48 -0.12 -22.50
CA HIS A 176 -11.33 -1.17 -23.06
C HIS A 176 -12.77 -0.64 -23.08
N GLU A 177 -13.24 -0.24 -24.26
CA GLU A 177 -14.60 0.27 -24.49
C GLU A 177 -15.60 -0.83 -24.83
N GLU A 178 -15.10 -1.98 -25.28
CA GLU A 178 -15.91 -3.12 -25.69
C GLU A 178 -15.61 -4.34 -24.82
N PRO A 179 -16.60 -5.22 -24.59
CA PRO A 179 -16.38 -6.48 -23.91
C PRO A 179 -15.38 -7.35 -24.68
N PRO A 180 -14.49 -8.08 -23.99
CA PRO A 180 -13.70 -9.14 -24.62
C PRO A 180 -14.64 -10.15 -25.30
N LYS A 181 -14.22 -10.70 -26.45
CA LYS A 181 -15.01 -11.68 -27.22
C LYS A 181 -15.47 -12.90 -26.42
N GLU A 182 -14.77 -13.23 -25.34
CA GLU A 182 -15.05 -14.36 -24.44
C GLU A 182 -15.94 -13.99 -23.24
N GLN A 183 -16.44 -12.75 -23.17
CA GLN A 183 -17.26 -12.30 -22.05
C GLN A 183 -18.69 -12.86 -22.16
N ASP A 184 -19.16 -13.46 -21.07
CA ASP A 184 -20.53 -13.90 -20.87
C ASP A 184 -21.53 -12.75 -21.12
N GLU A 185 -22.35 -12.89 -22.16
CA GLU A 185 -23.37 -11.92 -22.59
C GLU A 185 -24.36 -11.56 -21.47
N ARG A 186 -24.53 -12.43 -20.47
CA ARG A 186 -25.41 -12.19 -19.32
C ARG A 186 -24.84 -11.18 -18.32
N LYS A 187 -23.57 -10.77 -18.47
CA LYS A 187 -22.91 -9.81 -17.55
C LYS A 187 -22.74 -8.45 -18.22
N SER A 188 -23.32 -7.43 -17.60
CA SER A 188 -23.13 -6.04 -18.00
C SER A 188 -21.63 -5.69 -18.08
N PHE A 189 -21.20 -5.23 -19.25
CA PHE A 189 -19.87 -4.70 -19.46
C PHE A 189 -19.78 -3.26 -18.94
N TYR A 190 -18.65 -2.94 -18.33
CA TYR A 190 -18.32 -1.59 -17.93
C TYR A 190 -16.91 -1.28 -18.45
N PRO A 191 -16.70 -0.14 -19.14
CA PRO A 191 -15.39 0.22 -19.65
C PRO A 191 -14.34 0.31 -18.55
N PHE A 192 -13.15 -0.24 -18.79
CA PHE A 192 -12.09 -0.31 -17.80
C PHE A 192 -10.71 -0.03 -18.41
N TRP A 193 -9.74 0.21 -17.53
CA TRP A 193 -8.36 0.49 -17.89
C TRP A 193 -7.47 -0.71 -17.59
N SER A 194 -6.45 -0.93 -18.41
CA SER A 194 -5.40 -1.93 -18.14
C SER A 194 -4.02 -1.35 -18.38
N VAL A 195 -3.06 -1.69 -17.54
CA VAL A 195 -1.67 -1.23 -17.69
C VAL A 195 -0.91 -2.03 -18.75
N LYS A 196 -0.18 -1.35 -19.64
CA LYS A 196 0.75 -2.01 -20.59
C LYS A 196 2.09 -2.33 -19.91
N ARG A 197 2.89 -3.21 -20.51
CA ARG A 197 4.24 -3.56 -20.01
C ARG A 197 5.12 -2.34 -19.79
N LYS A 198 5.08 -1.33 -20.67
CA LYS A 198 5.84 -0.09 -20.51
C LYS A 198 5.38 0.75 -19.31
N GLY A 199 4.07 0.83 -19.07
CA GLY A 199 3.50 1.46 -17.87
C GLY A 199 3.91 0.74 -16.58
N VAL A 200 3.88 -0.59 -16.57
CA VAL A 200 4.37 -1.39 -15.43
C VAL A 200 5.85 -1.15 -15.18
N SER A 201 6.68 -1.15 -16.23
CA SER A 201 8.12 -0.88 -16.08
C SER A 201 8.37 0.49 -15.46
N LEU A 202 7.61 1.51 -15.87
CA LEU A 202 7.75 2.86 -15.31
C LEU A 202 7.32 2.92 -13.83
N ALA A 203 6.19 2.29 -13.48
CA ALA A 203 5.75 2.17 -12.09
C ALA A 203 6.78 1.45 -11.21
N LEU A 204 7.38 0.35 -11.68
CA LEU A 204 8.44 -0.35 -10.95
C LEU A 204 9.66 0.54 -10.73
N ARG A 205 10.11 1.28 -11.75
CA ARG A 205 11.21 2.24 -11.60
C ARG A 205 10.90 3.35 -10.59
N SER A 206 9.64 3.75 -10.47
CA SER A 206 9.19 4.72 -9.47
C SER A 206 9.26 4.20 -8.02
N TRP A 207 9.35 2.88 -7.83
CA TRP A 207 9.69 2.22 -6.56
C TRP A 207 11.18 1.84 -6.49
N GLY A 208 11.99 2.40 -7.38
CA GLY A 208 13.41 2.12 -7.50
C GLY A 208 13.73 0.76 -8.14
N ILE A 209 12.76 -0.06 -8.52
CA ILE A 209 13.05 -1.41 -9.03
C ILE A 209 13.70 -1.31 -10.43
N PRO A 210 14.84 -2.00 -10.67
CA PRO A 210 15.54 -1.93 -11.95
C PRO A 210 14.72 -2.53 -13.10
N LYS A 211 15.06 -2.13 -14.34
CA LYS A 211 14.47 -2.73 -15.54
C LYS A 211 14.73 -4.25 -15.56
N GLY A 212 13.74 -5.03 -16.01
CA GLY A 212 13.85 -6.49 -16.14
C GLY A 212 13.49 -7.28 -14.88
N ALA A 213 13.25 -6.64 -13.73
CA ALA A 213 12.76 -7.33 -12.54
C ALA A 213 11.36 -7.95 -12.76
N ASN A 214 11.10 -9.08 -12.10
CA ASN A 214 9.81 -9.76 -12.19
C ASN A 214 8.68 -8.93 -11.55
N PHE A 215 7.62 -8.67 -12.31
CA PHE A 215 6.51 -7.81 -11.93
C PHE A 215 5.43 -8.50 -11.09
N THR A 216 5.28 -9.83 -11.17
CA THR A 216 4.14 -10.54 -10.54
C THR A 216 4.16 -10.41 -9.03
N ALA A 217 5.37 -10.22 -8.50
CA ALA A 217 5.69 -9.99 -7.11
C ALA A 217 4.93 -8.85 -6.42
N TYR A 218 4.51 -7.82 -7.17
CA TYR A 218 3.95 -6.57 -6.62
C TYR A 218 2.48 -6.36 -6.99
N ARG A 219 1.85 -7.37 -7.59
CA ARG A 219 0.42 -7.34 -7.93
C ARG A 219 -0.43 -7.73 -6.73
N GLU A 220 -1.68 -7.31 -6.76
CA GLU A 220 -2.72 -7.89 -5.91
C GLU A 220 -2.74 -9.42 -6.12
N ARG A 221 -2.57 -10.18 -5.04
CA ARG A 221 -2.25 -11.60 -5.12
C ARG A 221 -3.44 -12.49 -5.44
N ARG A 222 -4.67 -12.10 -5.04
CA ARG A 222 -5.86 -12.91 -5.31
C ARG A 222 -6.41 -12.68 -6.71
N ASN A 223 -6.10 -11.54 -7.34
CA ASN A 223 -6.50 -11.15 -8.70
C ASN A 223 -7.90 -11.69 -9.05
N PRO A 224 -8.92 -11.39 -8.22
CA PRO A 224 -10.23 -11.98 -8.37
C PRO A 224 -10.79 -11.59 -9.73
N LYS A 225 -11.52 -12.53 -10.33
CA LYS A 225 -12.33 -12.23 -11.51
C LYS A 225 -13.18 -10.99 -11.22
N ASP A 226 -13.43 -10.20 -12.25
CA ASP A 226 -14.29 -9.03 -12.12
C ASP A 226 -15.62 -9.38 -11.45
N GLY A 227 -15.92 -8.63 -10.39
CA GLY A 227 -16.88 -9.06 -9.39
C GLY A 227 -17.15 -7.99 -8.34
N ARG A 228 -18.28 -8.14 -7.65
CA ARG A 228 -18.72 -7.18 -6.64
C ARG A 228 -17.73 -7.07 -5.48
N HIS A 229 -17.22 -8.22 -5.00
CA HIS A 229 -16.24 -8.29 -3.92
C HIS A 229 -15.03 -7.40 -4.19
N ARG A 230 -14.37 -7.61 -5.34
CA ARG A 230 -13.21 -6.82 -5.77
C ARG A 230 -13.51 -5.32 -5.82
N ARG A 231 -14.63 -4.95 -6.45
CA ARG A 231 -15.06 -3.55 -6.56
C ARG A 231 -15.25 -2.91 -5.19
N THR A 232 -15.93 -3.60 -4.28
CA THR A 232 -16.14 -3.13 -2.89
C THR A 232 -14.80 -2.91 -2.19
N SER A 233 -13.85 -3.85 -2.30
CA SER A 233 -12.53 -3.71 -1.70
C SER A 233 -11.73 -2.52 -2.23
N ARG A 234 -11.70 -2.31 -3.55
CA ARG A 234 -10.96 -1.20 -4.18
C ARG A 234 -11.60 0.16 -3.91
N LEU A 235 -12.90 0.19 -3.66
CA LEU A 235 -13.65 1.40 -3.30
C LEU A 235 -13.61 1.72 -1.80
N TRP A 236 -12.89 0.92 -0.99
CA TRP A 236 -12.88 1.06 0.46
C TRP A 236 -12.49 2.46 0.93
N ILE A 237 -11.36 2.98 0.45
CA ILE A 237 -10.84 4.30 0.84
C ILE A 237 -11.85 5.41 0.50
N ALA A 238 -12.41 5.40 -0.70
CA ALA A 238 -13.42 6.38 -1.09
C ALA A 238 -14.70 6.26 -0.26
N SER A 239 -15.09 5.03 0.12
CA SER A 239 -16.23 4.79 1.00
C SER A 239 -15.98 5.35 2.40
N LEU A 240 -14.78 5.17 2.95
CA LEU A 240 -14.38 5.73 4.24
C LEU A 240 -14.45 7.26 4.24
N ARG A 241 -13.79 7.90 3.27
CA ARG A 241 -13.76 9.37 3.13
C ARG A 241 -15.16 9.96 2.95
N ARG A 242 -16.06 9.24 2.28
CA ARG A 242 -17.46 9.66 2.13
C ARG A 242 -18.27 9.48 3.41
N ALA A 243 -18.05 8.40 4.13
CA ALA A 243 -18.86 8.06 5.31
C ALA A 243 -18.45 8.87 6.55
N TRP A 244 -17.15 9.11 6.73
CA TRP A 244 -16.59 9.65 7.97
C TRP A 244 -15.74 10.90 7.69
N SER A 245 -16.38 12.06 7.60
CA SER A 245 -15.70 13.34 7.36
C SER A 245 -14.70 13.72 8.46
N GLY A 246 -14.87 13.20 9.67
CA GLY A 246 -13.93 13.40 10.80
C GLY A 246 -12.75 12.42 10.82
N ALA A 247 -12.65 11.48 9.86
CA ALA A 247 -11.52 10.58 9.73
C ALA A 247 -10.53 11.12 8.70
N GLU A 248 -9.26 11.17 9.05
CA GLU A 248 -8.18 11.48 8.12
C GLU A 248 -7.68 10.18 7.50
N ILE A 249 -7.96 9.93 6.22
CA ILE A 249 -7.52 8.71 5.53
C ILE A 249 -6.28 9.02 4.69
N TRP A 250 -5.11 8.62 5.18
CA TRP A 250 -3.81 8.89 4.54
C TRP A 250 -3.63 8.05 3.27
N THR A 251 -3.81 6.74 3.35
CA THR A 251 -3.68 5.84 2.20
C THR A 251 -4.39 4.51 2.46
N GLY A 252 -4.39 3.64 1.45
CA GLY A 252 -4.95 2.31 1.58
C GLY A 252 -4.74 1.46 0.34
N TRP A 253 -5.09 0.19 0.48
CA TRP A 253 -4.72 -0.85 -0.46
C TRP A 253 -5.73 -2.00 -0.40
N SER A 254 -6.06 -2.57 -1.55
CA SER A 254 -6.82 -3.82 -1.63
C SER A 254 -5.90 -5.03 -1.68
N GLU A 255 -6.39 -6.15 -1.13
CA GLU A 255 -5.76 -7.48 -1.20
C GLU A 255 -4.28 -7.54 -0.77
N VAL A 256 -3.94 -6.79 0.26
CA VAL A 256 -2.58 -6.76 0.78
C VAL A 256 -2.28 -7.97 1.65
N GLN A 257 -1.07 -8.50 1.51
CA GLN A 257 -0.59 -9.55 2.39
C GLN A 257 0.29 -8.94 3.48
N ILE A 258 -0.18 -9.10 4.72
CA ILE A 258 0.56 -8.70 5.91
C ILE A 258 1.51 -9.86 6.28
N PRO A 259 2.83 -9.66 6.34
CA PRO A 259 3.79 -10.66 6.82
C PRO A 259 3.42 -11.15 8.23
N GLY A 260 3.73 -12.41 8.56
CA GLY A 260 3.33 -13.02 9.83
C GLY A 260 1.85 -13.41 9.91
N LEU A 261 0.96 -12.68 9.25
CA LEU A 261 -0.46 -13.03 9.17
C LEU A 261 -0.72 -13.98 7.99
N ARG A 262 -1.11 -15.22 8.29
CA ARG A 262 -1.61 -16.19 7.28
C ARG A 262 -2.95 -15.80 6.63
N THR A 263 -3.40 -14.56 6.78
CA THR A 263 -4.67 -14.06 6.24
C THR A 263 -4.51 -12.63 5.79
N ALA A 264 -4.96 -12.33 4.57
CA ALA A 264 -4.96 -11.00 3.99
C ALA A 264 -6.36 -10.37 4.13
N PRO A 265 -6.47 -9.13 4.63
CA PRO A 265 -7.70 -8.36 4.52
C PRO A 265 -8.11 -8.22 3.05
N ASP A 266 -9.41 -8.03 2.82
CA ASP A 266 -9.90 -7.73 1.49
C ASP A 266 -9.50 -6.31 1.07
N ALA A 267 -9.49 -5.36 2.03
CA ALA A 267 -8.77 -4.10 1.91
C ALA A 267 -8.29 -3.59 3.27
N LEU A 268 -7.25 -2.77 3.26
CA LEU A 268 -6.72 -2.10 4.42
C LEU A 268 -6.57 -0.62 4.08
N ALA A 269 -7.05 0.26 4.95
CA ALA A 269 -6.70 1.67 4.91
C ALA A 269 -6.10 2.08 6.25
N TRP A 270 -5.35 3.17 6.25
CA TRP A 270 -4.63 3.66 7.41
C TRP A 270 -4.75 5.19 7.47
N GLY A 271 -4.86 5.71 8.68
CA GLY A 271 -5.20 7.09 8.91
C GLY A 271 -5.34 7.44 10.38
N LYS A 272 -6.10 8.49 10.65
CA LYS A 272 -6.39 8.98 11.99
C LYS A 272 -7.89 9.09 12.22
N LEU A 273 -8.37 8.63 13.37
CA LEU A 273 -9.76 8.77 13.81
C LEU A 273 -9.79 9.17 15.29
N ASN A 274 -10.55 10.21 15.62
CA ASN A 274 -10.70 10.72 16.99
C ASN A 274 -9.36 10.99 17.69
N GLY A 275 -8.35 11.46 16.96
CA GLY A 275 -7.03 11.75 17.52
C GLY A 275 -6.02 10.59 17.45
N HIS A 276 -6.45 9.38 17.13
CA HIS A 276 -5.61 8.18 17.21
C HIS A 276 -5.24 7.62 15.84
N GLU A 277 -4.00 7.17 15.71
CA GLU A 277 -3.57 6.40 14.54
C GLU A 277 -4.36 5.10 14.45
N THR A 278 -5.03 4.88 13.33
CA THR A 278 -6.08 3.87 13.18
C THR A 278 -5.90 3.06 11.90
N LEU A 279 -6.04 1.75 12.03
CA LEU A 279 -6.22 0.83 10.90
C LEU A 279 -7.69 0.64 10.61
N PHE A 280 -8.05 0.78 9.34
CA PHE A 280 -9.38 0.55 8.81
C PHE A 280 -9.38 -0.76 8.01
N TRP A 281 -9.70 -1.84 8.69
CA TRP A 281 -9.64 -3.20 8.18
C TRP A 281 -10.97 -3.57 7.52
N LEU A 282 -10.95 -4.03 6.26
CA LEU A 282 -12.13 -4.46 5.54
C LEU A 282 -12.14 -5.96 5.26
N GLU A 283 -13.29 -6.57 5.58
CA GLU A 283 -13.69 -7.89 5.11
C GLU A 283 -15.02 -7.78 4.35
N VAL A 284 -15.12 -8.47 3.21
CA VAL A 284 -16.35 -8.52 2.40
C VAL A 284 -16.89 -9.94 2.37
N GLU A 285 -18.17 -10.11 2.72
CA GLU A 285 -18.82 -11.43 2.79
C GLU A 285 -20.01 -11.55 1.81
N GLY A 286 -19.86 -12.45 0.85
CA GLY A 286 -20.84 -12.68 -0.22
C GLY A 286 -22.00 -13.61 0.13
N GLY A 287 -21.91 -14.33 1.26
CA GLY A 287 -22.96 -15.24 1.71
C GLY A 287 -23.04 -16.53 0.87
N GLY A 288 -21.93 -17.03 0.35
CA GLY A 288 -21.92 -18.27 -0.44
C GLY A 288 -21.93 -19.55 0.41
N THR A 289 -22.13 -19.46 1.73
CA THR A 289 -21.92 -20.55 2.68
C THR A 289 -22.85 -20.44 3.90
N SER A 290 -22.84 -21.43 4.78
CA SER A 290 -23.74 -21.47 5.94
C SER A 290 -23.41 -20.37 6.97
N GLY A 291 -24.42 -19.95 7.73
CA GLY A 291 -24.25 -18.91 8.76
C GLY A 291 -23.19 -19.27 9.81
N ARG A 292 -23.10 -20.54 10.21
CA ARG A 292 -22.05 -21.03 11.14
C ARG A 292 -20.65 -20.81 10.58
N VAL A 293 -20.44 -21.09 9.29
CA VAL A 293 -19.15 -20.91 8.63
C VAL A 293 -18.81 -19.42 8.50
N ILE A 294 -19.79 -18.57 8.16
CA ILE A 294 -19.61 -17.11 8.11
C ILE A 294 -19.18 -16.56 9.48
N MET A 295 -19.87 -16.97 10.54
CA MET A 295 -19.55 -16.56 11.91
C MET A 295 -18.13 -16.96 12.29
N GLN A 296 -17.74 -18.22 12.10
CA GLN A 296 -16.41 -18.71 12.46
C GLN A 296 -15.29 -18.02 11.67
N ARG A 297 -15.49 -17.78 10.36
CA ARG A 297 -14.54 -17.07 9.51
C ARG A 297 -14.38 -15.61 9.94
N SER A 298 -15.50 -14.95 10.22
CA SER A 298 -15.51 -13.56 10.69
C SER A 298 -14.79 -13.44 12.04
N ALA A 299 -15.07 -14.34 12.98
CA ALA A 299 -14.42 -14.35 14.30
C ALA A 299 -12.91 -14.56 14.18
N LYS A 300 -12.48 -15.50 13.32
CA LYS A 300 -11.06 -15.76 13.06
C LYS A 300 -10.35 -14.55 12.45
N ARG A 301 -10.98 -13.87 11.48
CA ARG A 301 -10.42 -12.67 10.83
C ARG A 301 -10.36 -11.50 11.81
N PHE A 302 -11.41 -11.29 12.58
CA PHE A 302 -11.49 -10.24 13.60
C PHE A 302 -10.41 -10.40 14.67
N ARG A 303 -10.24 -11.60 15.26
CA ARG A 303 -9.18 -11.85 16.25
C ARG A 303 -7.78 -11.57 15.72
N LYS A 304 -7.52 -11.92 14.46
CA LYS A 304 -6.22 -11.62 13.83
C LYS A 304 -5.99 -10.12 13.64
N ALA A 305 -7.03 -9.39 13.26
CA ALA A 305 -6.94 -7.95 13.13
C ALA A 305 -6.70 -7.28 14.49
N ILE A 306 -7.34 -7.77 15.57
CA ILE A 306 -7.08 -7.31 16.95
C ILE A 306 -5.62 -7.55 17.32
N LEU A 307 -5.14 -8.79 17.21
CA LEU A 307 -3.75 -9.13 17.59
C LEU A 307 -2.74 -8.28 16.83
N TYR A 308 -2.99 -8.04 15.54
CA TYR A 308 -2.14 -7.17 14.74
C TYR A 308 -2.20 -5.71 15.22
N ALA A 309 -3.39 -5.18 15.51
CA ALA A 309 -3.51 -3.81 16.02
C ALA A 309 -2.84 -3.66 17.41
N GLU A 310 -2.96 -4.65 18.28
CA GLU A 310 -2.33 -4.66 19.62
C GLU A 310 -0.81 -4.74 19.53
N GLU A 311 -0.26 -5.60 18.67
CA GLU A 311 1.19 -5.74 18.45
C GLU A 311 1.84 -4.42 17.99
N HIS A 312 1.06 -3.56 17.33
CA HIS A 312 1.51 -2.29 16.77
C HIS A 312 1.01 -1.05 17.54
N ASP A 313 0.36 -1.22 18.69
CA ASP A 313 -0.21 -0.12 19.50
C ASP A 313 -1.13 0.81 18.68
N LEU A 314 -2.08 0.20 17.94
CA LEU A 314 -3.00 0.91 17.05
C LEU A 314 -4.45 0.77 17.49
N HIS A 315 -5.23 1.78 17.12
CA HIS A 315 -6.68 1.64 17.09
C HIS A 315 -7.12 0.89 15.83
N LEU A 316 -8.22 0.16 15.94
CA LEU A 316 -8.75 -0.63 14.83
C LEU A 316 -10.22 -0.32 14.61
N VAL A 317 -10.58 -0.01 13.37
CA VAL A 317 -11.94 -0.11 12.88
C VAL A 317 -12.03 -1.35 11.99
N PHE A 318 -12.69 -2.40 12.48
CA PHE A 318 -12.96 -3.60 11.71
C PHE A 318 -14.32 -3.50 11.03
N ALA A 319 -14.32 -3.46 9.70
CA ALA A 319 -15.52 -3.37 8.88
C ALA A 319 -15.83 -4.71 8.20
N LEU A 320 -17.04 -5.22 8.44
CA LEU A 320 -17.62 -6.33 7.68
C LEU A 320 -18.71 -5.80 6.74
N LEU A 321 -18.42 -5.79 5.44
CA LEU A 321 -19.40 -5.46 4.41
C LEU A 321 -20.01 -6.75 3.85
N ALA A 322 -21.27 -6.99 4.15
CA ALA A 322 -21.93 -8.26 3.86
C ALA A 322 -23.32 -8.09 3.27
N LYS A 323 -23.87 -9.14 2.67
CA LYS A 323 -25.34 -9.22 2.48
C LYS A 323 -26.04 -9.14 3.84
N PRO A 324 -27.27 -8.61 3.93
CA PRO A 324 -27.98 -8.46 5.20
C PRO A 324 -28.01 -9.71 6.08
N TRP A 325 -28.39 -10.86 5.52
CA TRP A 325 -28.46 -12.11 6.30
C TRP A 325 -27.08 -12.61 6.75
N ALA A 326 -26.03 -12.39 5.95
CA ALA A 326 -24.67 -12.80 6.29
C ALA A 326 -24.09 -11.92 7.41
N GLY A 327 -24.38 -10.60 7.37
CA GLY A 327 -24.05 -9.67 8.44
C GLY A 327 -24.73 -10.07 9.77
N ARG A 328 -25.99 -10.50 9.72
CA ARG A 328 -26.68 -11.06 10.91
C ARG A 328 -26.03 -12.34 11.42
N ALA A 329 -25.69 -13.26 10.51
CA ALA A 329 -25.01 -14.51 10.89
C ALA A 329 -23.67 -14.28 11.59
N ALA A 330 -22.95 -13.21 11.25
CA ALA A 330 -21.68 -12.85 11.86
C ALA A 330 -21.81 -12.14 13.22
N ARG A 331 -23.01 -11.84 13.73
CA ARG A 331 -23.20 -11.03 14.96
C ARG A 331 -22.42 -11.55 16.16
N LEU A 332 -22.40 -12.87 16.37
CA LEU A 332 -21.69 -13.51 17.49
C LEU A 332 -20.16 -13.52 17.32
N ALA A 333 -19.64 -13.20 16.13
CA ALA A 333 -18.20 -13.12 15.89
C ALA A 333 -17.54 -11.94 16.62
N PHE A 334 -18.33 -10.95 17.04
CA PHE A 334 -17.86 -9.66 17.53
C PHE A 334 -18.26 -9.40 19.00
N VAL A 335 -18.47 -10.44 19.79
CA VAL A 335 -18.72 -10.30 21.23
C VAL A 335 -17.42 -9.92 21.94
N GLY A 336 -17.50 -8.97 22.90
CA GLY A 336 -16.35 -8.55 23.70
C GLY A 336 -15.35 -7.67 22.95
N VAL A 337 -15.83 -6.70 22.18
CA VAL A 337 -14.97 -5.74 21.46
C VAL A 337 -14.08 -4.96 22.45
N PRO A 338 -12.75 -4.98 22.31
CA PRO A 338 -11.84 -4.23 23.18
C PRO A 338 -11.99 -2.70 23.06
N GLU A 339 -11.40 -1.95 24.00
CA GLU A 339 -11.63 -0.50 24.13
C GLU A 339 -11.10 0.32 22.94
N ASN A 340 -9.95 -0.04 22.40
CA ASN A 340 -9.31 0.59 21.24
C ASN A 340 -9.84 0.09 19.88
N ILE A 341 -10.90 -0.73 19.90
CA ILE A 341 -11.44 -1.40 18.71
C ILE A 341 -12.89 -0.96 18.49
N ALA A 342 -13.26 -0.71 17.24
CA ALA A 342 -14.64 -0.51 16.82
C ALA A 342 -14.98 -1.50 15.71
N VAL A 343 -16.21 -2.03 15.73
CA VAL A 343 -16.69 -2.92 14.67
C VAL A 343 -17.86 -2.28 13.95
N VAL A 344 -17.78 -2.27 12.61
CA VAL A 344 -18.83 -1.77 11.72
C VAL A 344 -19.32 -2.93 10.86
N VAL A 345 -20.62 -3.23 10.92
CA VAL A 345 -21.25 -4.21 10.02
C VAL A 345 -22.25 -3.49 9.15
N ALA A 346 -22.06 -3.51 7.83
CA ALA A 346 -22.90 -2.78 6.90
C ALA A 346 -23.19 -3.58 5.62
N ASP A 347 -24.20 -3.14 4.88
CA ASP A 347 -24.54 -3.73 3.59
C ASP A 347 -23.44 -3.41 2.56
N TRP A 348 -22.87 -4.43 1.92
CA TRP A 348 -21.89 -4.27 0.83
C TRP A 348 -22.42 -3.51 -0.40
N LYS A 349 -23.72 -3.21 -0.46
CA LYS A 349 -24.35 -2.34 -1.47
C LYS A 349 -24.28 -0.85 -1.10
N GLY A 350 -24.11 -0.52 0.17
CA GLY A 350 -24.16 0.86 0.70
C GLY A 350 -22.83 1.59 0.60
N PHE A 351 -22.39 1.93 -0.61
CA PHE A 351 -21.15 2.73 -0.79
C PHE A 351 -21.24 4.06 -0.03
N GLY A 352 -20.26 4.32 0.85
CA GLY A 352 -20.21 5.53 1.68
C GLY A 352 -21.31 5.65 2.73
N ALA A 353 -22.18 4.63 2.88
CA ALA A 353 -23.26 4.61 3.86
C ALA A 353 -22.87 3.71 5.06
N LEU A 354 -21.71 4.01 5.65
CA LEU A 354 -21.21 3.27 6.81
C LEU A 354 -21.72 3.93 8.09
N PRO A 355 -22.18 3.16 9.10
CA PRO A 355 -22.46 3.74 10.40
C PRO A 355 -21.20 4.34 11.02
N ILE A 356 -21.37 5.30 11.92
CA ILE A 356 -20.26 5.91 12.65
C ILE A 356 -19.65 4.85 13.59
N PRO A 357 -18.34 4.59 13.52
CA PRO A 357 -17.67 3.65 14.41
C PRO A 357 -17.76 4.15 15.86
N GLN A 358 -18.00 3.23 16.78
CA GLN A 358 -18.00 3.49 18.22
C GLN A 358 -16.98 2.54 18.86
N TRP A 359 -16.00 3.12 19.56
CA TRP A 359 -15.01 2.36 20.33
C TRP A 359 -15.71 1.42 21.33
N LYS A 360 -15.14 0.22 21.54
CA LYS A 360 -15.69 -0.84 22.41
C LYS A 360 -17.04 -1.40 21.95
N ARG A 361 -17.50 -1.11 20.73
CA ARG A 361 -18.86 -1.45 20.28
C ARG A 361 -18.91 -2.02 18.86
N VAL A 362 -19.98 -2.77 18.62
CA VAL A 362 -20.39 -3.21 17.30
C VAL A 362 -21.56 -2.34 16.84
N VAL A 363 -21.43 -1.71 15.68
CA VAL A 363 -22.47 -0.87 15.09
C VAL A 363 -22.97 -1.50 13.78
N PHE A 364 -24.27 -1.76 13.71
CA PHE A 364 -24.93 -2.32 12.53
C PHE A 364 -25.60 -1.23 11.69
N GLY A 365 -25.38 -1.28 10.38
CA GLY A 365 -26.03 -0.43 9.38
C GLY A 365 -27.54 -0.65 9.28
N ARG A 366 -28.24 0.26 8.60
CA ARG A 366 -29.69 0.14 8.36
C ARG A 366 -29.99 -1.16 7.59
N GLY A 367 -31.02 -1.90 8.01
CA GLY A 367 -31.41 -3.21 7.42
C GLY A 367 -30.74 -4.44 8.02
N LEU A 368 -29.83 -4.26 8.99
CA LEU A 368 -29.14 -5.34 9.72
C LEU A 368 -29.59 -5.49 11.20
N LYS A 369 -30.47 -4.59 11.66
CA LYS A 369 -30.84 -4.46 13.09
C LYS A 369 -31.92 -5.43 13.59
N HIS A 370 -32.55 -6.19 12.70
CA HIS A 370 -33.57 -7.19 13.01
C HIS A 370 -33.20 -8.52 12.36
#